data_AF-A0A2X2BNT6-F1
#
_entry.id   AF-A0A2X2BNT6-F1
#
_cell.length_a   1.000
_cell.length_b   1.000
_cell.length_c   1.000
_cell.angle_alpha   90.00
_cell.angle_beta   90.00
_cell.angle_gamma   90.00
#
_symmetry.space_group_name_H-M   'P 1'
#
loop_
_entity.id
_entity.type
_entity.pdbx_description
1 polymer ?
#
loop_
_entity_poly.entity_id
_entity_poly.type
_entity_poly.pdbx_seq_one_letter_code
_entity_poly.pdbx_strand_id
1 'polypeptide(L)' 'MTKQEKANLSILYRQLQQSLEYLHCGRVDDGRIVAEIVERELGKLVNKQKTK' A
#
# COMPACT_ATOMS: atom_id res chain seq x y z
N MET A 1 13.62 -11.45 0.33
CA MET A 1 13.03 -10.19 0.83
C MET A 1 13.94 -9.60 1.91
N THR A 2 14.41 -8.36 1.71
CA THR A 2 15.33 -7.64 2.59
C THR A 2 14.63 -7.04 3.82
N LYS A 3 15.40 -6.63 4.83
CA LYS A 3 14.87 -5.93 6.02
C LYS A 3 14.13 -4.65 5.65
N GLN A 4 14.63 -3.94 4.64
CA GLN A 4 13.99 -2.74 4.06
C GLN A 4 12.66 -3.07 3.39
N GLU A 5 12.60 -4.13 2.57
CA GLU A 5 11.37 -4.55 1.90
C GLU A 5 10.28 -4.96 2.90
N LYS A 6 10.67 -5.60 4.01
CA LYS A 6 9.75 -5.96 5.09
C LYS A 6 9.21 -4.73 5.83
N ALA A 7 10.05 -3.72 6.06
CA ALA A 7 9.62 -2.45 6.64
C ALA A 7 8.65 -1.71 5.71
N ASN A 8 8.97 -1.63 4.41
CA ASN A 8 8.10 -1.02 3.41
C ASN A 8 6.75 -1.74 3.31
N LEU A 9 6.73 -3.07 3.32
CA LEU A 9 5.49 -3.85 3.29
C LEU A 9 4.60 -3.54 4.52
N SER A 10 5.21 -3.42 5.70
CA SER A 10 4.49 -3.05 6.94
C SER A 10 3.86 -1.67 6.85
N ILE A 11 4.57 -0.69 6.28
CA ILE A 11 4.05 0.67 6.05
C ILE A 11 2.86 0.63 5.09
N LEU A 12 3.00 -0.06 3.96
CA LEU A 12 1.95 -0.18 2.94
C LEU A 12 0.71 -0.90 3.49
N TYR A 13 0.89 -1.92 4.32
CA TYR A 13 -0.20 -2.59 5.00
C TYR A 13 -0.98 -1.64 5.92
N ARG A 14 -0.27 -0.83 6.72
CA ARG A 14 -0.92 0.17 7.59
C ARG A 14 -1.68 1.23 6.79
N GLN A 15 -1.13 1.69 5.67
CA GLN A 15 -1.80 2.63 4.77
C GLN A 15 -3.06 2.02 4.14
N LEU A 16 -3.03 0.73 3.80
CA LEU A 16 -4.22 0.03 3.31
C LEU A 16 -5.31 -0.05 4.38
N GLN A 17 -4.95 -0.34 5.64
CA GLN A 17 -5.90 -0.32 6.74
C GLN A 17 -6.56 1.06 6.90
N GLN A 18 -5.76 2.13 6.83
CA GLN A 18 -6.25 3.50 6.89
C GLN A 18 -7.18 3.84 5.70
N SER A 19 -6.86 3.35 4.50
CA SER A 19 -7.74 3.49 3.33
C SER A 19 -9.09 2.83 3.58
N LEU A 20 -9.11 1.60 4.12
CA LEU A 20 -10.35 0.91 4.47
C LEU A 20 -11.17 1.67 5.52
N GLU A 21 -10.51 2.24 6.54
CA GLU A 21 -11.19 3.10 7.52
C GLU A 21 -11.82 4.34 6.86
N TYR A 22 -11.14 4.97 5.90
CA TYR A 22 -11.70 6.09 5.14
C TYR A 22 -12.92 5.68 4.33
N LEU A 23 -12.86 4.53 3.66
CA LEU A 23 -14.01 4.00 2.91
C LEU A 23 -15.20 3.71 3.83
N HIS A 24 -14.97 3.10 5.00
CA HIS A 24 -16.02 2.81 5.98
C HIS A 24 -16.64 4.07 6.61
N CYS A 25 -15.86 5.14 6.77
CA CYS A 25 -16.33 6.41 7.30
C CYS A 25 -16.95 7.34 6.24
N GLY A 26 -17.14 6.88 5.01
CA GLY A 26 -17.73 7.67 3.92
C GLY A 26 -16.76 8.66 3.26
N ARG A 27 -15.48 8.67 3.65
CA ARG A 27 -14.40 9.43 3.00
C ARG A 27 -13.88 8.67 1.79
N VAL A 28 -14.76 8.48 0.80
CA VAL A 28 -14.51 7.60 -0.35
C VAL A 28 -13.32 8.07 -1.19
N ASP A 29 -13.21 9.37 -1.45
CA ASP A 29 -12.10 9.94 -2.24
C ASP A 29 -10.75 9.78 -1.54
N ASP A 30 -10.66 10.07 -0.24
CA ASP A 30 -9.44 9.86 0.54
C ASP A 30 -9.03 8.38 0.56
N GLY A 31 -10.01 7.49 0.79
CA GLY A 31 -9.79 6.05 0.80
C GLY A 31 -9.26 5.56 -0.54
N ARG A 32 -9.86 6.03 -1.64
CA ARG A 32 -9.42 5.70 -3.00
C ARG A 32 -8.00 6.19 -3.28
N ILE A 33 -7.67 7.44 -2.97
CA ILE A 33 -6.34 7.99 -3.20
C ILE A 33 -5.27 7.18 -2.46
N VAL A 34 -5.53 6.84 -1.19
CA VAL A 34 -4.58 6.04 -0.41
C VAL A 34 -4.44 4.62 -0.99
N ALA A 35 -5.54 4.00 -1.43
CA ALA A 35 -5.48 2.69 -2.08
C ALA A 35 -4.65 2.70 -3.38
N GLU A 36 -4.83 3.71 -4.24
CA GLU A 36 -4.07 3.86 -5.48
C GLU A 36 -2.56 4.04 -5.24
N ILE A 37 -2.19 4.79 -4.18
CA ILE A 37 -0.78 4.94 -3.77
C ILE A 37 -0.21 3.60 -3.31
N VAL A 38 -0.93 2.88 -2.46
CA VAL A 38 -0.49 1.57 -1.95
C VAL A 38 -0.32 0.57 -3.09
N GLU A 39 -1.27 0.50 -4.02
CA GLU A 39 -1.19 -0.38 -5.18
C GLU A 39 0.04 -0.09 -6.04
N ARG A 40 0.31 1.18 -6.34
CA ARG A 40 1.49 1.60 -7.11
C ARG A 40 2.79 1.18 -6.44
N GLU A 41 2.94 1.41 -5.15
CA GLU A 41 4.17 1.09 -4.41
C GLU A 41 4.37 -0.42 -4.23
N LEU A 42 3.29 -1.17 -4.00
CA LEU A 42 3.32 -2.64 -4.03
C LEU A 42 3.72 -3.17 -5.41
N GLY A 43 3.19 -2.58 -6.49
CA GLY A 43 3.57 -2.94 -7.87
C GLY A 43 5.07 -2.79 -8.12
N LYS A 44 5.71 -1.74 -7.61
CA LYS A 44 7.17 -1.55 -7.68
C LYS A 44 7.94 -2.64 -6.93
N LEU A 45 7.49 -2.99 -5.72
CA LEU A 45 8.11 -4.04 -4.90
C LEU A 45 7.99 -5.42 -5.57
N VAL A 46 6.82 -5.74 -6.13
CA VAL A 46 6.58 -7.02 -6.83
C VAL A 46 7.39 -7.09 -8.12
N ASN A 47 7.41 -6.03 -8.94
CA ASN A 47 8.21 -6.01 -10.16
C ASN A 47 9.70 -6.13 -9.86
N LYS A 48 10.20 -5.49 -8.79
CA LYS A 48 11.59 -5.63 -8.36
C LYS A 48 11.96 -7.07 -7.96
N GLN A 49 11.01 -7.85 -7.46
CA GLN A 49 11.22 -9.28 -7.19
C GLN A 49 11.17 -10.15 -8.45
N LYS A 50 10.39 -9.76 -9.47
CA LYS A 50 10.33 -10.49 -10.75
C LYS A 50 11.56 -10.28 -11.63
N THR A 51 12.22 -9.12 -11.52
CA THR A 51 13.42 -8.78 -12.28
C THR A 51 14.71 -9.22 -11.58
N LYS A 52 14.62 -10.04 -10.51
CA LYS A 52 15.74 -10.61 -9.76
C LYS A 52 15.88 -12.10 -10.03
#